data_AF-A0A8T9Q7D3-F1
#
_entry.id   AF-A0A8T9Q7D3-F1
#
_cell.length_a   1.000
_cell.length_b   1.000
_cell.length_c   1.000
_cell.angle_alpha   90.00
_cell.angle_beta   90.00
_cell.angle_gamma   90.00
#
_symmetry.space_group_name_H-M   'P 1'
#
loop_
_entity.id
_entity.type
_entity.pdbx_description
1 polymer ?
#
loop_
_entity_poly.entity_id
_entity_poly.type
_entity_poly.pdbx_seq_one_letter_code
_entity_poly.pdbx_strand_id
1 'polypeptide(L)'
;MQPPWYYFNFAVFSGVWTVAALAALVWPFARRRASQFVPYAFGLAWLLVALGLLSVVPEKKERYMLPLLPPLALLLTGLLRYWEVQFAAPGSRPRPDQWLLRGWAGILALACGALPVLVGAARLPGYTLTSPALVLTALVFVALAGLAGWAGWRQLPRPLMAASLLSMSALLGLVLPAYAALLHRRNEPGLRRLPQVAAAPVWQNLPWLALDGLPIEQVWAAGRAVPLWTGPADQLPPLPVVIVAASPLPAAFLPPGRAVCDWPIPTAFIWAARKRKDCFSWASWWQPMGGSNEAENVSPGSFMASSSRAEEKHATVVALGAYYSLTI
;
A
#
# COMPACT_ATOMS: atom_id res chain seq x y z
N MET A 1 -10.43 -23.73 -8.52
CA MET A 1 -9.50 -23.60 -9.66
C MET A 1 -9.50 -22.15 -10.10
N GLN A 2 -8.47 -21.36 -9.80
CA GLN A 2 -8.40 -20.00 -10.32
C GLN A 2 -8.13 -20.04 -11.83
N PRO A 3 -8.68 -19.10 -12.61
CA PRO A 3 -8.52 -19.14 -14.06
C PRO A 3 -7.09 -18.91 -14.55
N PRO A 4 -6.74 -19.37 -15.77
CA PRO A 4 -5.40 -19.16 -16.36
C PRO A 4 -5.10 -17.68 -16.65
N TRP A 5 -6.12 -16.83 -16.81
CA TRP A 5 -5.93 -15.38 -16.98
C TRP A 5 -5.42 -14.65 -15.73
N TYR A 6 -5.40 -15.32 -14.56
CA TYR A 6 -4.89 -14.74 -13.31
C TYR A 6 -3.45 -14.21 -13.44
N TYR A 7 -2.61 -14.92 -14.20
CA TYR A 7 -1.20 -14.54 -14.33
C TYR A 7 -0.95 -13.40 -15.30
N PHE A 8 -1.91 -12.99 -16.15
CA PHE A 8 -1.71 -11.90 -17.13
C PHE A 8 -1.35 -10.54 -16.51
N ASN A 9 -1.56 -10.37 -15.21
CA ASN A 9 -1.13 -9.19 -14.46
C ASN A 9 0.40 -9.00 -14.41
N PHE A 10 1.21 -9.95 -14.88
CA PHE A 10 2.67 -9.82 -14.87
C PHE A 10 3.18 -8.60 -15.68
N ALA A 11 2.47 -8.21 -16.73
CA ALA A 11 2.79 -7.00 -17.48
C ALA A 11 2.54 -5.72 -16.64
N VAL A 12 1.58 -5.74 -15.73
CA VAL A 12 1.29 -4.61 -14.81
C VAL A 12 2.43 -4.43 -13.81
N PHE A 13 3.14 -5.51 -13.43
CA PHE A 13 4.31 -5.42 -12.56
C PHE A 13 5.50 -4.67 -13.18
N SER A 14 5.53 -4.47 -14.50
CA SER A 14 6.53 -3.59 -15.13
C SER A 14 6.27 -2.08 -14.86
N GLY A 15 5.14 -1.75 -14.23
CA GLY A 15 4.80 -0.41 -13.73
C GLY A 15 4.69 0.62 -14.85
N VAL A 16 5.61 1.58 -14.88
CA VAL A 16 5.60 2.64 -15.91
C VAL A 16 5.75 2.09 -17.32
N TRP A 17 6.30 0.89 -17.47
CA TRP A 17 6.53 0.24 -18.76
C TRP A 17 5.39 -0.66 -19.22
N THR A 18 4.28 -0.74 -18.47
CA THR A 18 3.18 -1.69 -18.76
C THR A 18 2.62 -1.56 -20.16
N VAL A 19 2.46 -0.34 -20.68
CA VAL A 19 1.96 -0.13 -22.06
C VAL A 19 2.91 -0.74 -23.09
N ALA A 20 4.22 -0.51 -22.94
CA ALA A 20 5.23 -1.07 -23.81
C ALA A 20 5.38 -2.58 -23.63
N ALA A 21 5.25 -3.08 -22.40
CA ALA A 21 5.28 -4.51 -22.08
C ALA A 21 4.11 -5.27 -22.72
N LEU A 22 2.89 -4.73 -22.62
CA LEU A 22 1.71 -5.27 -23.27
C LEU A 22 1.87 -5.27 -24.80
N ALA A 23 2.38 -4.18 -25.36
CA ALA A 23 2.65 -4.12 -26.79
C ALA A 23 3.70 -5.15 -27.24
N ALA A 24 4.72 -5.41 -26.44
CA ALA A 24 5.74 -6.42 -26.70
C ALA A 24 5.19 -7.86 -26.71
N LEU A 25 4.08 -8.11 -25.99
CA LEU A 25 3.40 -9.41 -25.93
C LEU A 25 2.48 -9.67 -27.13
N VAL A 26 2.04 -8.63 -27.84
CA VAL A 26 1.18 -8.78 -29.01
C VAL A 26 2.01 -9.31 -30.19
N TRP A 27 2.02 -10.64 -30.38
CA TRP A 27 2.81 -11.34 -31.40
C TRP A 27 2.80 -10.71 -32.80
N PRO A 28 1.64 -10.46 -33.45
CA PRO A 28 1.65 -9.90 -34.82
C PRO A 28 2.23 -8.49 -34.89
N PHE A 29 2.17 -7.74 -33.79
CA PHE A 29 2.69 -6.38 -33.69
C PHE A 29 4.19 -6.36 -33.37
N ALA A 30 4.59 -7.01 -32.28
CA ALA A 30 5.95 -6.92 -31.76
C ALA A 30 6.95 -7.80 -32.51
N ARG A 31 6.53 -8.96 -33.05
CA ARG A 31 7.44 -9.84 -33.79
C ARG A 31 8.17 -9.12 -34.92
N ARG A 32 7.45 -8.36 -35.74
CA ARG A 32 8.02 -7.63 -36.91
C ARG A 32 8.98 -6.51 -36.51
N ARG A 33 8.87 -6.00 -35.28
CA ARG A 33 9.61 -4.84 -34.78
C ARG A 33 10.83 -5.26 -33.97
N ALA A 34 10.63 -6.17 -33.03
CA ALA A 34 11.63 -6.58 -32.04
C ALA A 34 12.58 -7.68 -32.57
N SER A 35 12.18 -8.49 -33.57
CA SER A 35 12.99 -9.62 -34.05
C SER A 35 14.33 -9.21 -34.65
N GLN A 36 14.49 -7.96 -35.07
CA GLN A 36 15.75 -7.45 -35.63
C GLN A 36 16.79 -7.13 -34.55
N PHE A 37 16.37 -6.93 -33.29
CA PHE A 37 17.25 -6.54 -32.18
C PHE A 37 17.46 -7.67 -31.18
N VAL A 38 16.48 -8.57 -31.07
CA VAL A 38 16.41 -9.57 -30.01
C VAL A 38 15.80 -10.85 -30.56
N PRO A 39 16.19 -12.05 -30.10
CA PRO A 39 15.55 -13.31 -30.49
C PRO A 39 14.12 -13.42 -29.93
N TYR A 40 13.19 -12.69 -30.56
CA TYR A 40 11.81 -12.50 -30.10
C TYR A 40 11.05 -13.82 -29.95
N ALA A 41 11.22 -14.75 -30.90
CA ALA A 41 10.57 -16.05 -30.85
C ALA A 41 11.02 -16.88 -29.64
N PHE A 42 12.32 -16.85 -29.32
CA PHE A 42 12.86 -17.50 -28.14
C PHE A 42 12.34 -16.86 -26.86
N GLY A 43 12.38 -15.52 -26.76
CA GLY A 43 11.89 -14.79 -25.59
C GLY A 43 10.40 -15.04 -25.32
N LEU A 44 9.57 -15.07 -26.37
CA LEU A 44 8.15 -15.34 -26.20
C LEU A 44 7.90 -16.83 -25.88
N ALA A 45 8.59 -17.76 -26.54
CA ALA A 45 8.49 -19.17 -26.20
C ALA A 45 8.89 -19.43 -24.75
N TRP A 46 9.98 -18.83 -24.27
CA TRP A 46 10.41 -18.90 -22.88
C TRP A 46 9.32 -18.36 -21.94
N LEU A 47 8.76 -17.19 -22.23
CA LEU A 47 7.67 -16.61 -21.45
C LEU A 47 6.44 -17.54 -21.39
N LEU A 48 6.02 -18.09 -22.53
CA LEU A 48 4.85 -18.97 -22.63
C LEU A 48 5.08 -20.30 -21.91
N VAL A 49 6.28 -20.88 -22.03
CA VAL A 49 6.66 -22.11 -21.30
C VAL A 49 6.68 -21.86 -19.80
N ALA A 50 7.26 -20.75 -19.35
CA ALA A 50 7.27 -20.37 -17.94
C ALA A 50 5.85 -20.15 -17.41
N LEU A 51 4.99 -19.47 -18.19
CA LEU A 51 3.57 -19.27 -17.85
C LEU A 51 2.81 -20.61 -17.78
N GLY A 52 3.09 -21.53 -18.71
CA GLY A 52 2.55 -22.88 -18.72
C GLY A 52 2.95 -23.68 -17.47
N LEU A 53 4.25 -23.69 -17.13
CA LEU A 53 4.76 -24.32 -15.90
C LEU A 53 4.09 -23.75 -14.64
N LEU A 54 3.94 -22.43 -14.58
CA LEU A 54 3.28 -21.73 -13.46
C LEU A 54 1.79 -22.03 -13.36
N SER A 55 1.14 -22.36 -14.48
CA SER A 55 -0.27 -22.76 -14.49
C SER A 55 -0.50 -24.17 -13.94
N VAL A 56 0.53 -25.03 -13.92
CA VAL A 56 0.44 -26.40 -13.37
C VAL A 56 0.51 -26.39 -11.85
N VAL A 57 1.20 -25.41 -11.25
CA VAL A 57 1.35 -25.31 -9.80
C VAL A 57 0.00 -24.95 -9.15
N PRO A 58 -0.53 -25.78 -8.23
CA PRO A 58 -1.85 -25.58 -7.63
C PRO A 58 -1.90 -24.40 -6.66
N GLU A 59 -0.76 -24.03 -6.07
CA GLU A 59 -0.65 -22.87 -5.18
C GLU A 59 -0.34 -21.61 -6.00
N LYS A 60 -1.20 -20.58 -5.93
CA LYS A 60 -1.00 -19.33 -6.67
C LYS A 60 -0.59 -18.21 -5.71
N LYS A 61 0.65 -17.76 -5.83
CA LYS A 61 1.20 -16.59 -5.13
C LYS A 61 1.87 -15.67 -6.13
N GLU A 62 1.78 -14.36 -5.92
CA GLU A 62 2.33 -13.33 -6.82
C GLU A 62 3.85 -13.47 -7.01
N ARG A 63 4.56 -13.97 -6.00
CA ARG A 63 6.00 -14.28 -6.04
C ARG A 63 6.40 -15.24 -7.16
N TYR A 64 5.47 -16.05 -7.66
CA TYR A 64 5.75 -16.99 -8.75
C TYR A 64 5.83 -16.30 -10.12
N MET A 65 5.55 -15.00 -10.20
CA MET A 65 5.65 -14.22 -11.45
C MET A 65 7.06 -13.66 -11.69
N LEU A 66 7.96 -13.75 -10.70
CA LEU A 66 9.39 -13.39 -10.83
C LEU A 66 10.09 -14.02 -12.05
N PRO A 67 9.99 -15.34 -12.33
CA PRO A 67 10.62 -15.95 -13.50
C PRO A 67 10.05 -15.47 -14.85
N LEU A 68 8.91 -14.79 -14.88
CA LEU A 68 8.35 -14.19 -16.10
C LEU A 68 9.00 -12.84 -16.45
N LEU A 69 9.65 -12.18 -15.48
CA LEU A 69 10.23 -10.85 -15.68
C LEU A 69 11.44 -10.84 -16.63
N PRO A 70 12.41 -11.77 -16.56
CA PRO A 70 13.54 -11.79 -17.49
C PRO A 70 13.12 -11.92 -18.97
N PRO A 71 12.28 -12.89 -19.38
CA PRO A 71 11.85 -12.97 -20.78
C PRO A 71 10.98 -11.76 -21.18
N LEU A 72 10.17 -11.21 -20.27
CA LEU A 72 9.42 -9.98 -20.57
C LEU A 72 10.35 -8.79 -20.83
N ALA A 73 11.38 -8.60 -19.99
CA ALA A 73 12.36 -7.52 -20.15
C ALA A 73 13.11 -7.63 -21.48
N LEU A 74 13.43 -8.86 -21.90
CA LEU A 74 14.04 -9.14 -23.20
C LEU A 74 13.14 -8.67 -24.36
N LEU A 75 11.86 -9.05 -24.35
CA LEU A 75 10.89 -8.64 -25.38
C LEU A 75 10.65 -7.13 -25.39
N LEU A 76 10.50 -6.54 -24.20
CA LEU A 76 10.35 -5.10 -24.00
C LEU A 76 11.55 -4.34 -24.58
N THR A 77 12.77 -4.79 -24.30
CA THR A 77 14.00 -4.17 -24.80
C THR A 77 14.05 -4.15 -26.32
N GLY A 78 13.67 -5.25 -26.97
CA GLY A 78 13.61 -5.31 -28.43
C GLY A 78 12.63 -4.30 -29.04
N LEU A 79 11.47 -4.09 -28.39
CA LEU A 79 10.49 -3.09 -28.83
C LEU A 79 10.98 -1.65 -28.59
N LEU A 80 11.56 -1.38 -27.41
CA LEU A 80 12.10 -0.06 -27.10
C LEU A 80 13.24 0.32 -28.05
N ARG A 81 14.14 -0.63 -28.32
CA ARG A 81 15.25 -0.42 -29.26
C ARG A 81 14.74 -0.14 -30.67
N TYR A 82 13.67 -0.81 -31.08
CA TYR A 82 13.00 -0.50 -32.34
C TYR A 82 12.49 0.93 -32.40
N TRP A 83 11.81 1.41 -31.36
CA TRP A 83 11.36 2.81 -31.35
C TRP A 83 12.54 3.79 -31.39
N GLU A 84 13.62 3.54 -30.66
CA GLU A 84 14.81 4.41 -30.71
C GLU A 84 15.38 4.55 -32.13
N VAL A 85 15.50 3.44 -32.87
CA VAL A 85 16.07 3.45 -34.23
C VAL A 85 15.07 4.03 -35.22
N GLN A 86 13.81 3.57 -35.18
CA GLN A 86 12.78 3.96 -36.15
C GLN A 86 12.41 5.44 -36.07
N PHE A 87 12.39 6.02 -34.86
CA PHE A 87 12.00 7.43 -34.66
C PHE A 87 13.20 8.40 -34.77
N ALA A 88 14.43 7.89 -34.75
CA ALA A 88 15.63 8.68 -35.06
C ALA A 88 15.84 8.83 -36.58
N ALA A 89 15.42 7.84 -37.38
CA ALA A 89 15.55 7.89 -38.83
C ALA A 89 14.55 8.88 -39.47
N PRO A 90 14.96 9.70 -40.46
CA PRO A 90 14.05 10.46 -41.30
C PRO A 90 13.19 9.49 -42.13
N GLY A 91 11.87 9.47 -41.90
CA GLY A 91 10.99 8.56 -42.60
C GLY A 91 9.56 8.55 -42.06
N SER A 92 8.71 7.74 -42.69
CA SER A 92 7.33 7.56 -42.27
C SER A 92 7.26 6.80 -40.95
N ARG A 93 6.76 7.47 -39.90
CA ARG A 93 6.50 6.85 -38.60
C ARG A 93 5.16 6.11 -38.69
N PRO A 94 5.10 4.78 -38.48
CA PRO A 94 3.84 4.04 -38.57
C PRO A 94 2.83 4.54 -37.52
N ARG A 95 1.56 4.74 -37.95
CA ARG A 95 0.47 5.23 -37.10
C ARG A 95 0.28 4.47 -35.78
N PRO A 96 0.29 3.12 -35.72
CA PRO A 96 0.05 2.43 -34.46
C PRO A 96 1.15 2.72 -33.42
N ASP A 97 2.40 2.90 -33.86
CA ASP A 97 3.52 3.15 -32.94
C ASP A 97 3.46 4.57 -32.39
N GLN A 98 3.01 5.53 -33.21
CA GLN A 98 2.77 6.90 -32.76
C GLN A 98 1.68 6.97 -31.69
N TRP A 99 0.56 6.28 -31.91
CA TRP A 99 -0.54 6.23 -30.94
C TRP A 99 -0.12 5.56 -29.64
N LEU A 100 0.65 4.48 -29.74
CA LEU A 100 1.16 3.76 -28.56
C LEU A 100 2.13 4.61 -27.75
N LEU A 101 3.06 5.32 -28.40
CA LEU A 101 3.97 6.26 -27.74
C LEU A 101 3.23 7.44 -27.09
N ARG A 102 2.19 7.99 -27.75
CA ARG A 102 1.34 9.04 -27.16
C ARG A 102 0.54 8.53 -25.97
N GLY A 103 -0.01 7.33 -26.08
CA GLY A 103 -0.74 6.68 -24.98
C GLY A 103 0.16 6.45 -23.78
N TRP A 104 1.36 5.91 -24.01
CA TRP A 104 2.35 5.71 -22.96
C TRP A 104 2.78 7.04 -22.32
N ALA A 105 3.09 8.06 -23.11
CA ALA A 105 3.42 9.39 -22.62
C ALA A 105 2.28 10.04 -21.85
N GLY A 106 1.04 9.91 -22.32
CA GLY A 106 -0.14 10.44 -21.65
C GLY A 106 -0.39 9.79 -20.30
N ILE A 107 -0.28 8.46 -20.22
CA ILE A 107 -0.41 7.71 -18.95
C ILE A 107 0.70 8.11 -17.98
N LEU A 108 1.95 8.20 -18.44
CA LEU A 108 3.08 8.61 -17.60
C LEU A 108 2.93 10.06 -17.13
N ALA A 109 2.57 10.99 -18.01
CA ALA A 109 2.36 12.39 -17.65
C ALA A 109 1.21 12.54 -16.65
N LEU A 110 0.11 11.80 -16.83
CA LEU A 110 -1.02 11.78 -15.90
C LEU A 110 -0.61 11.20 -14.55
N ALA A 111 0.12 10.08 -14.52
CA ALA A 111 0.60 9.47 -13.29
C ALA A 111 1.53 10.42 -12.52
N CYS A 112 2.50 11.03 -13.21
CA CYS A 112 3.40 12.02 -12.63
C CYS A 112 2.66 13.27 -12.14
N GLY A 113 1.68 13.78 -12.89
CA GLY A 113 0.89 14.95 -12.50
C GLY A 113 -0.05 14.69 -11.32
N ALA A 114 -0.66 13.51 -11.26
CA ALA A 114 -1.56 13.11 -10.17
C ALA A 114 -0.81 12.87 -8.86
N LEU A 115 0.42 12.37 -8.93
CA LEU A 115 1.19 11.96 -7.76
C LEU A 115 1.37 13.05 -6.68
N PRO A 116 1.83 14.28 -6.98
CA PRO A 116 1.96 15.31 -5.96
C PRO A 116 0.63 15.74 -5.34
N VAL A 117 -0.46 15.70 -6.12
CA VAL A 117 -1.82 15.96 -5.63
C VAL A 117 -2.24 14.88 -4.63
N LEU A 118 -2.00 13.61 -4.95
CA LEU A 118 -2.28 12.48 -4.08
C LEU A 118 -1.45 12.53 -2.79
N VAL A 119 -0.15 12.86 -2.89
CA VAL A 119 0.74 13.01 -1.73
C VAL A 119 0.27 14.15 -0.82
N GLY A 120 -0.12 15.30 -1.39
CA GLY A 120 -0.67 16.43 -0.64
C GLY A 120 -2.01 16.10 0.03
N ALA A 121 -2.90 15.38 -0.68
CA ALA A 121 -4.20 14.95 -0.15
C ALA A 121 -4.06 13.90 0.97
N ALA A 122 -3.08 13.00 0.86
CA ALA A 122 -2.80 11.96 1.85
C ALA A 122 -2.19 12.50 3.16
N ARG A 123 -1.79 13.78 3.21
CA ARG A 123 -1.16 14.44 4.37
C ARG A 123 -0.04 13.60 5.00
N LEU A 124 0.87 13.11 4.15
CA LEU A 124 2.01 12.30 4.59
C LEU A 124 2.88 13.08 5.59
N PRO A 125 3.51 12.40 6.57
CA PRO A 125 4.40 13.06 7.52
C PRO A 125 5.58 13.70 6.77
N GLY A 126 5.84 14.99 7.05
CA GLY A 126 6.82 15.80 6.32
C GLY A 126 6.29 16.48 5.04
N TYR A 127 5.05 16.18 4.65
CA TYR A 127 4.37 16.72 3.46
C TYR A 127 3.17 17.59 3.88
N THR A 128 3.43 18.71 4.55
CA THR A 128 2.42 19.76 4.75
C THR A 128 2.31 20.61 3.49
N LEU A 129 1.21 21.35 3.32
CA LEU A 129 0.98 22.21 2.15
C LEU A 129 2.10 23.24 1.92
N THR A 130 2.85 23.60 2.96
CA THR A 130 3.97 24.53 2.92
C THR A 130 5.34 23.85 3.04
N SER A 131 5.40 22.52 3.12
CA SER A 131 6.68 21.85 3.34
C SER A 131 7.56 21.93 2.09
N PRO A 132 8.87 22.19 2.24
CA PRO A 132 9.80 22.21 1.12
C PRO A 132 9.89 20.85 0.42
N ALA A 133 9.64 19.75 1.14
CA ALA A 133 9.61 18.40 0.57
C ALA A 133 8.43 18.19 -0.39
N LEU A 134 7.24 18.69 -0.05
CA LEU A 134 6.08 18.65 -0.95
C LEU A 134 6.33 19.53 -2.18
N VAL A 135 6.87 20.74 -1.99
CA VAL A 135 7.20 21.65 -3.10
C VAL A 135 8.23 21.03 -4.04
N LEU A 136 9.33 20.47 -3.51
CA LEU A 136 10.34 19.80 -4.32
C LEU A 136 9.76 18.61 -5.09
N THR A 137 8.95 17.78 -4.42
CA THR A 137 8.29 16.63 -5.06
C THR A 137 7.34 17.07 -6.15
N ALA A 138 6.53 18.10 -5.91
CA ALA A 138 5.65 18.68 -6.91
C ALA A 138 6.44 19.23 -8.11
N LEU A 139 7.50 20.00 -7.89
CA LEU A 139 8.33 20.55 -8.96
C LEU A 139 8.97 19.44 -9.81
N VAL A 140 9.56 18.43 -9.18
CA VAL A 140 10.20 17.31 -9.89
C VAL A 140 9.17 16.53 -10.71
N PHE A 141 8.04 16.14 -10.11
CA PHE A 141 7.03 15.34 -10.81
C PHE A 141 6.27 16.13 -11.89
N VAL A 142 6.03 17.43 -11.70
CA VAL A 142 5.45 18.31 -12.73
C VAL A 142 6.44 18.49 -13.88
N ALA A 143 7.73 18.69 -13.61
CA ALA A 143 8.76 18.77 -14.65
C ALA A 143 8.86 17.46 -15.46
N LEU A 144 8.80 16.30 -14.78
CA LEU A 144 8.78 15.00 -15.43
C LEU A 144 7.49 14.76 -16.24
N ALA A 145 6.33 15.22 -15.75
CA ALA A 145 5.08 15.16 -16.49
C ALA A 145 5.16 16.02 -17.77
N GLY A 146 5.72 17.23 -17.67
CA GLY A 146 5.98 18.11 -18.81
C GLY A 146 6.95 17.49 -19.82
N LEU A 147 8.05 16.90 -19.35
CA LEU A 147 9.02 16.18 -20.19
C LEU A 147 8.37 15.00 -20.91
N ALA A 148 7.58 14.17 -20.21
CA ALA A 148 6.87 13.05 -20.79
C ALA A 148 5.84 13.50 -21.84
N GLY A 149 5.05 14.54 -21.53
CA GLY A 149 4.08 15.13 -22.46
C GLY A 149 4.75 15.72 -23.72
N TRP A 150 5.83 16.47 -23.54
CA TRP A 150 6.62 17.02 -24.65
C TRP A 150 7.26 15.92 -25.51
N ALA A 151 7.86 14.91 -24.88
CA ALA A 151 8.46 13.77 -25.57
C ALA A 151 7.41 12.98 -26.36
N GLY A 152 6.23 12.75 -25.78
CA GLY A 152 5.09 12.13 -26.44
C GLY A 152 4.57 12.94 -27.63
N TRP A 153 4.44 14.26 -27.46
CA TRP A 153 4.01 15.17 -28.53
C TRP A 153 5.00 15.17 -29.70
N ARG A 154 6.30 15.32 -29.40
CA ARG A 154 7.37 15.34 -30.41
C ARG A 154 7.76 13.96 -30.93
N GLN A 155 7.18 12.88 -30.39
CA GLN A 155 7.46 11.49 -30.76
C GLN A 155 8.93 11.10 -30.55
N LEU A 156 9.48 11.48 -29.39
CA LEU A 156 10.87 11.23 -29.02
C LEU A 156 10.92 10.11 -27.96
N PRO A 157 11.20 8.86 -28.34
CA PRO A 157 11.17 7.73 -27.40
C PRO A 157 12.29 7.80 -26.35
N ARG A 158 13.49 8.27 -26.71
CA ARG A 158 14.63 8.38 -25.78
C ARG A 158 14.33 9.24 -24.54
N PRO A 159 13.87 10.51 -24.66
CA PRO A 159 13.52 11.30 -23.48
C PRO A 159 12.32 10.73 -22.73
N LEU A 160 11.40 10.02 -23.39
CA LEU A 160 10.28 9.36 -22.71
C LEU A 160 10.75 8.18 -21.83
N MET A 161 11.70 7.40 -22.33
CA MET A 161 12.39 6.34 -21.57
C MET A 161 13.23 6.91 -20.42
N ALA A 162 13.87 8.06 -20.61
CA ALA A 162 14.58 8.74 -19.53
C ALA A 162 13.59 9.27 -18.48
N ALA A 163 12.47 9.88 -18.90
CA ALA A 163 11.44 10.38 -18.00
C ALA A 163 10.83 9.27 -17.15
N SER A 164 10.57 8.08 -17.72
CA SER A 164 10.06 6.94 -16.96
C SER A 164 11.05 6.44 -15.90
N LEU A 165 12.33 6.29 -16.26
CA LEU A 165 13.37 5.90 -15.30
C LEU A 165 13.54 6.93 -14.18
N LEU A 166 13.61 8.21 -14.55
CA LEU A 166 13.72 9.30 -13.58
C LEU A 166 12.49 9.39 -12.68
N SER A 167 11.29 9.14 -13.20
CA SER A 167 10.07 9.11 -12.39
C SER A 167 10.07 7.99 -11.35
N MET A 168 10.56 6.80 -11.70
CA MET A 168 10.70 5.70 -10.74
C MET A 168 11.77 6.00 -9.69
N SER A 169 12.92 6.54 -10.10
CA SER A 169 13.96 6.97 -9.16
C SER A 169 13.46 8.08 -8.21
N ALA A 170 12.72 9.07 -8.73
CA ALA A 170 12.14 10.14 -7.92
C ALA A 170 11.06 9.62 -6.95
N LEU A 171 10.24 8.67 -7.39
CA LEU A 171 9.23 8.01 -6.54
C LEU A 171 9.91 7.32 -5.35
N LEU A 172 10.94 6.52 -5.62
CA LEU A 172 11.68 5.80 -4.60
C LEU A 172 12.47 6.73 -3.67
N GLY A 173 13.06 7.81 -4.21
CA GLY A 173 13.89 8.73 -3.43
C GLY A 173 13.10 9.73 -2.58
N LEU A 174 12.00 10.28 -3.11
CA LEU A 174 11.28 11.39 -2.47
C LEU A 174 10.06 10.90 -1.67
N VAL A 175 9.32 9.95 -2.22
CA VAL A 175 7.99 9.56 -1.68
C VAL A 175 8.11 8.38 -0.72
N LEU A 176 8.95 7.38 -1.03
CA LEU A 176 9.08 6.17 -0.22
C LEU A 176 9.49 6.44 1.24
N PRO A 177 10.43 7.36 1.55
CA PRO A 177 10.77 7.67 2.95
C PRO A 177 9.58 8.25 3.73
N ALA A 178 8.75 9.06 3.09
CA ALA A 178 7.55 9.64 3.67
C ALA A 178 6.48 8.59 3.95
N TYR A 179 6.33 7.64 3.03
CA TYR A 179 5.45 6.50 3.19
C TYR A 179 5.93 5.57 4.32
N ALA A 180 7.23 5.29 4.40
CA ALA A 180 7.81 4.52 5.50
C ALA A 180 7.58 5.21 6.85
N ALA A 181 7.75 6.52 6.92
CA ALA A 181 7.44 7.30 8.11
C ALA A 181 5.95 7.27 8.48
N LEU A 182 5.04 7.24 7.50
CA LEU A 182 3.60 7.06 7.74
C LEU A 182 3.31 5.68 8.34
N LEU A 183 3.88 4.61 7.78
CA LEU A 183 3.76 3.26 8.34
C LEU A 183 4.26 3.21 9.80
N HIS A 184 5.35 3.94 10.10
CA HIS A 184 5.87 4.03 11.46
C HIS A 184 4.97 4.86 12.39
N ARG A 185 4.23 5.86 11.87
CA ARG A 185 3.27 6.68 12.63
C ARG A 185 1.87 6.09 12.76
N ARG A 186 1.43 5.22 11.84
CA ARG A 186 0.20 4.43 12.07
C ARG A 186 0.32 3.49 13.28
N ASN A 187 1.52 3.41 13.87
CA ASN A 187 1.82 2.79 15.15
C ASN A 187 1.84 3.80 16.34
N GLU A 188 1.00 4.85 16.31
CA GLU A 188 0.92 5.93 17.33
C GLU A 188 0.15 5.54 18.64
N PRO A 189 0.25 6.34 19.73
CA PRO A 189 0.40 5.87 21.11
C PRO A 189 -0.90 5.47 21.80
N GLY A 190 -0.84 4.33 22.50
CA GLY A 190 -1.95 3.67 23.21
C GLY A 190 -1.81 2.14 23.14
N LEU A 191 -1.34 1.65 21.99
CA LEU A 191 -0.93 0.26 21.81
C LEU A 191 0.52 0.07 22.27
N ARG A 192 0.74 -0.58 23.42
CA ARG A 192 2.09 -0.99 23.83
C ARG A 192 2.64 -1.97 22.79
N ARG A 193 3.83 -1.68 22.26
CA ARG A 193 4.49 -2.59 21.31
C ARG A 193 4.79 -3.91 22.01
N LEU A 194 4.56 -5.04 21.35
CA LEU A 194 5.00 -6.36 21.84
C LEU A 194 6.47 -6.34 22.34
N PRO A 195 7.43 -5.70 21.63
CA PRO A 195 8.79 -5.51 22.14
C PRO A 195 8.88 -4.74 23.47
N GLN A 196 8.06 -3.71 23.66
CA GLN A 196 8.05 -2.90 24.89
C GLN A 196 7.42 -3.66 26.06
N VAL A 197 6.39 -4.49 25.79
CA VAL A 197 5.79 -5.38 26.79
C VAL A 197 6.76 -6.50 27.16
N ALA A 198 7.48 -7.05 26.18
CA ALA A 198 8.49 -8.08 26.39
C ALA A 198 9.69 -7.57 27.21
N ALA A 199 10.08 -6.30 27.03
CA ALA A 199 11.18 -5.68 27.76
C ALA A 199 10.86 -5.40 29.24
N ALA A 200 9.59 -5.31 29.62
CA ALA A 200 9.20 -4.98 31.00
C ALA A 200 9.34 -6.21 31.93
N PRO A 201 10.06 -6.11 33.06
CA PRO A 201 10.42 -7.25 33.92
C PRO A 201 9.22 -7.97 34.51
N VAL A 202 8.09 -7.28 34.67
CA VAL A 202 6.82 -7.82 35.20
C VAL A 202 6.24 -8.93 34.30
N TRP A 203 6.45 -8.87 32.98
CA TRP A 203 5.80 -9.74 32.00
C TRP A 203 6.73 -10.83 31.43
N GLN A 204 8.01 -10.80 31.80
CA GLN A 204 9.01 -11.76 31.31
C GLN A 204 8.73 -13.18 31.83
N ASN A 205 8.31 -13.29 33.09
CA ASN A 205 8.09 -14.57 33.78
C ASN A 205 6.69 -15.16 33.58
N LEU A 206 5.80 -14.45 32.88
CA LEU A 206 4.45 -14.94 32.60
C LEU A 206 4.41 -15.71 31.27
N PRO A 207 3.54 -16.71 31.13
CA PRO A 207 3.25 -17.32 29.84
C PRO A 207 2.60 -16.29 28.90
N TRP A 208 2.90 -16.37 27.61
CA TRP A 208 2.32 -15.51 26.58
C TRP A 208 1.44 -16.37 25.66
N LEU A 209 0.19 -15.96 25.45
CA LEU A 209 -0.76 -16.67 24.61
C LEU A 209 -1.39 -15.73 23.60
N ALA A 210 -1.50 -16.23 22.36
CA ALA A 210 -2.25 -15.55 21.31
C ALA A 210 -3.69 -16.05 21.31
N LEU A 211 -4.68 -15.15 21.39
CA LEU A 211 -6.09 -15.54 21.25
C LEU A 211 -6.44 -15.88 19.80
N ASP A 212 -5.87 -15.12 18.87
CA ASP A 212 -6.07 -15.27 17.43
C ASP A 212 -4.73 -15.44 16.72
N GLY A 213 -4.78 -15.88 15.46
CA GLY A 213 -3.60 -15.93 14.60
C GLY A 213 -2.91 -14.57 14.49
N LEU A 214 -1.72 -14.46 15.08
CA LEU A 214 -0.91 -13.25 14.97
C LEU A 214 -0.13 -13.24 13.65
N PRO A 215 -0.01 -12.08 12.99
CA PRO A 215 0.94 -11.89 11.91
C PRO A 215 2.36 -12.28 12.35
N ILE A 216 3.11 -12.92 11.46
CA ILE A 216 4.46 -13.42 11.78
C ILE A 216 5.41 -12.32 12.25
N GLU A 217 5.25 -11.11 11.73
CA GLU A 217 6.03 -9.93 12.14
C GLU A 217 5.83 -9.59 13.62
N GLN A 218 4.62 -9.77 14.16
CA GLN A 218 4.31 -9.52 15.55
C GLN A 218 4.85 -10.62 16.47
N VAL A 219 4.81 -11.87 16.02
CA VAL A 219 5.43 -13.01 16.72
C VAL A 219 6.95 -12.79 16.83
N TRP A 220 7.59 -12.35 15.73
CA TRP A 220 9.02 -11.99 15.75
C TRP A 220 9.31 -10.79 16.64
N ALA A 221 8.45 -9.76 16.61
CA ALA A 221 8.60 -8.58 17.45
C ALA A 221 8.47 -8.90 18.95
N ALA A 222 7.76 -9.96 19.34
CA ALA A 222 7.68 -10.42 20.73
C ALA A 222 9.00 -11.02 21.25
N GLY A 223 9.91 -11.45 20.36
CA GLY A 223 11.20 -12.03 20.73
C GLY A 223 11.11 -13.37 21.49
N ARG A 224 9.92 -13.99 21.54
CA ARG A 224 9.65 -15.26 22.23
C ARG A 224 8.50 -16.01 21.58
N ALA A 225 8.34 -17.29 21.90
CA ALA A 225 7.20 -18.07 21.45
C ALA A 225 5.89 -17.55 22.05
N VAL A 226 4.90 -17.28 21.20
CA VAL A 226 3.54 -16.89 21.58
C VAL A 226 2.57 -17.91 20.96
N PRO A 227 2.36 -19.08 21.60
CA PRO A 227 1.47 -20.11 21.07
C PRO A 227 0.01 -19.66 21.05
N LEU A 228 -0.74 -20.18 20.09
CA LEU A 228 -2.18 -19.95 19.99
C LEU A 228 -2.91 -20.67 21.14
N TRP A 229 -3.84 -19.98 21.78
CA TRP A 229 -4.76 -20.57 22.75
C TRP A 229 -5.71 -21.55 22.04
N THR A 230 -5.73 -22.79 22.50
CA THR A 230 -6.55 -23.88 21.91
C THR A 230 -7.81 -24.19 22.72
N GLY A 231 -8.13 -23.38 23.73
CA GLY A 231 -9.32 -23.55 24.56
C GLY A 231 -10.61 -23.01 23.91
N PRO A 232 -11.75 -23.12 24.61
CA PRO A 232 -13.03 -22.60 24.13
C PRO A 232 -12.94 -21.08 23.87
N ALA A 233 -13.49 -20.62 22.75
CA ALA A 233 -13.44 -19.21 22.35
C ALA A 233 -14.12 -18.24 23.34
N ASP A 234 -14.94 -18.76 24.25
CA ASP A 234 -15.70 -18.03 25.28
C ASP A 234 -15.02 -18.06 26.66
N GLN A 235 -13.84 -18.69 26.79
CA GLN A 235 -13.13 -18.83 28.07
C GLN A 235 -11.71 -18.27 28.00
N LEU A 236 -11.36 -17.47 29.01
CA LEU A 236 -10.00 -16.96 29.20
C LEU A 236 -9.08 -18.10 29.67
N PRO A 237 -7.81 -18.12 29.20
CA PRO A 237 -6.80 -19.00 29.75
C PRO A 237 -6.60 -18.75 31.26
N PRO A 238 -6.15 -19.76 32.02
CA PRO A 238 -5.90 -19.62 33.46
C PRO A 238 -4.88 -18.51 33.73
N LEU A 239 -5.27 -17.53 34.54
CA LEU A 239 -4.44 -16.39 34.96
C LEU A 239 -3.40 -16.83 36.02
N PRO A 240 -2.21 -16.19 36.11
CA PRO A 240 -1.78 -14.99 35.38
C PRO A 240 -1.09 -15.33 34.04
N VAL A 241 -1.54 -14.70 32.96
CA VAL A 241 -1.01 -14.90 31.60
C VAL A 241 -1.08 -13.60 30.80
N VAL A 242 -0.13 -13.40 29.89
CA VAL A 242 -0.15 -12.27 28.95
C VAL A 242 -0.91 -12.70 27.71
N ILE A 243 -2.00 -11.99 27.40
CA ILE A 243 -2.85 -12.28 26.25
C ILE A 243 -2.58 -11.24 25.15
N VAL A 244 -2.32 -11.74 23.95
CA VAL A 244 -2.14 -10.95 22.74
C VAL A 244 -3.21 -11.37 21.75
N ALA A 245 -4.08 -10.46 21.33
CA ALA A 245 -5.15 -10.77 20.37
C ALA A 245 -5.01 -9.87 19.16
N ALA A 246 -5.01 -10.41 17.93
CA ALA A 246 -4.99 -9.62 16.69
C ALA A 246 -6.28 -8.81 16.47
N SER A 247 -7.37 -9.21 17.13
CA SER A 247 -8.66 -8.53 17.08
C SER A 247 -9.00 -7.90 18.43
N PRO A 248 -9.87 -6.85 18.47
CA PRO A 248 -10.34 -6.31 19.74
C PRO A 248 -11.06 -7.41 20.54
N LEU A 249 -10.74 -7.49 21.83
CA LEU A 249 -11.32 -8.47 22.74
C LEU A 249 -12.85 -8.32 22.81
N PRO A 250 -13.63 -9.41 22.71
CA PRO A 250 -15.06 -9.38 22.96
C PRO A 250 -15.39 -8.76 24.32
N ALA A 251 -16.43 -7.94 24.40
CA ALA A 251 -16.82 -7.23 25.62
C ALA A 251 -17.07 -8.16 26.83
N ALA A 252 -17.42 -9.43 26.58
CA ALA A 252 -17.60 -10.47 27.59
C ALA A 252 -16.32 -10.80 28.38
N PHE A 253 -15.14 -10.51 27.82
CA PHE A 253 -13.84 -10.73 28.45
C PHE A 253 -13.29 -9.53 29.22
N LEU A 254 -13.97 -8.38 29.14
CA LEU A 254 -13.62 -7.19 29.89
C LEU A 254 -14.40 -7.17 31.21
N PRO A 255 -13.74 -7.02 32.38
CA PRO A 255 -14.46 -6.94 33.65
C PRO A 255 -15.41 -5.72 33.67
N PRO A 256 -16.62 -5.84 34.25
CA PRO A 256 -17.59 -4.75 34.27
C PRO A 256 -17.03 -3.54 35.01
N GLY A 257 -16.97 -2.39 34.34
CA GLY A 257 -16.54 -1.11 34.93
C GLY A 257 -15.07 -0.73 34.73
N ARG A 258 -14.25 -1.52 34.01
CA ARG A 258 -12.93 -1.05 33.55
C ARG A 258 -12.97 -0.77 32.04
N ALA A 259 -12.86 0.49 31.68
CA ALA A 259 -12.34 0.86 30.37
C ALA A 259 -11.00 0.14 30.18
N VAL A 260 -10.72 -0.31 28.96
CA VAL A 260 -9.38 -0.71 28.52
C VAL A 260 -8.40 0.29 29.14
N CYS A 261 -7.42 -0.19 29.91
CA CYS A 261 -6.45 0.68 30.57
C CYS A 261 -5.59 1.38 29.50
N ASP A 262 -6.11 2.44 28.90
CA ASP A 262 -5.32 3.56 28.42
C ASP A 262 -4.72 4.22 29.66
N TRP A 263 -3.64 3.62 30.17
CA TRP A 263 -2.92 4.20 31.29
C TRP A 263 -2.39 5.59 30.87
N PRO A 264 -2.68 6.66 31.61
CA PRO A 264 -2.21 7.99 31.27
C PRO A 264 -0.68 8.01 31.39
N ILE A 265 -0.02 8.49 30.35
CA ILE A 265 1.43 8.74 30.32
C ILE A 265 1.76 9.66 31.52
N PRO A 266 2.73 9.33 32.40
CA PRO A 266 3.30 10.35 33.27
C PRO A 266 4.11 11.29 32.39
N THR A 267 3.51 12.42 32.05
CA THR A 267 4.17 13.55 31.40
C THR A 267 5.23 14.12 32.35
N ALA A 268 6.44 13.60 32.27
CA ALA A 268 7.62 14.22 32.85
C ALA A 268 8.64 14.45 31.72
N PHE A 269 8.86 15.74 31.41
CA PHE A 269 9.83 16.33 30.48
C PHE A 269 9.55 16.07 28.97
N ILE A 270 9.22 17.07 28.13
CA ILE A 270 10.05 18.26 27.81
C ILE A 270 9.21 19.53 27.58
N TRP A 271 9.75 20.58 28.20
CA TRP A 271 9.61 22.04 28.25
C TRP A 271 9.15 22.87 27.01
N ALA A 272 8.24 23.82 27.31
CA ALA A 272 8.24 25.26 26.98
C ALA A 272 8.27 25.80 25.52
N ALA A 273 7.11 26.30 25.07
CA ALA A 273 6.99 27.62 24.44
C ALA A 273 5.57 28.21 24.56
N ARG A 274 5.47 29.27 25.37
CA ARG A 274 4.58 30.46 25.28
C ARG A 274 3.05 30.35 25.50
N LYS A 275 2.64 30.87 26.68
CA LYS A 275 1.41 31.65 27.01
C LYS A 275 0.89 32.44 25.79
N ARG A 276 -0.42 32.65 25.54
CA ARG A 276 -1.51 33.07 26.44
C ARG A 276 -2.87 32.93 25.69
N LYS A 277 -3.89 32.46 26.43
CA LYS A 277 -5.33 32.82 26.43
C LYS A 277 -6.01 33.21 25.11
N ASP A 278 -7.04 32.48 24.71
CA ASP A 278 -8.42 32.91 24.95
C ASP A 278 -9.43 31.77 24.72
N CYS A 279 -10.53 31.84 25.47
CA CYS A 279 -11.64 30.92 25.47
C CYS A 279 -12.38 30.93 24.12
N PHE A 280 -12.75 29.76 23.60
CA PHE A 280 -13.88 29.68 22.67
C PHE A 280 -14.69 28.41 22.91
N SER A 281 -15.90 28.63 23.40
CA SER A 281 -16.95 27.64 23.65
C SER A 281 -17.62 27.26 22.32
N TRP A 282 -17.77 25.96 22.05
CA TRP A 282 -18.41 25.40 20.84
C TRP A 282 -19.91 25.08 21.04
N ALA A 283 -20.58 25.76 21.97
CA ALA A 283 -22.00 25.56 22.24
C ALA A 283 -22.85 26.72 21.72
N SER A 284 -23.07 26.81 20.39
CA SER A 284 -24.17 27.63 19.82
C SER A 284 -24.33 27.49 18.30
N TRP A 285 -24.31 26.28 17.73
CA TRP A 285 -24.87 26.06 16.38
C TRP A 285 -25.60 24.72 16.39
N TRP A 286 -26.88 24.73 16.75
CA TRP A 286 -27.97 23.86 16.28
C TRP A 286 -29.18 24.01 17.22
N GLN A 287 -30.08 24.93 16.87
CA GLN A 287 -31.49 24.86 17.25
C GLN A 287 -32.31 24.72 15.96
N PRO A 288 -33.12 23.67 15.78
CA PRO A 288 -34.17 23.64 14.78
C PRO A 288 -35.49 24.12 15.40
N MET A 289 -36.12 25.13 14.77
CA MET A 289 -37.52 25.49 15.01
C MET A 289 -38.43 24.49 14.30
N GLY A 290 -39.46 24.01 15.00
CA GLY A 290 -40.22 22.80 14.69
C GLY A 290 -41.43 22.94 13.77
N GLY A 291 -42.22 21.85 13.71
CA GLY A 291 -43.60 21.84 13.21
C GLY A 291 -44.05 20.57 12.47
N SER A 292 -44.47 19.55 13.23
CA SER A 292 -45.57 18.57 13.03
C SER A 292 -45.92 17.93 11.67
N ASN A 293 -46.02 16.58 11.71
CA ASN A 293 -46.93 15.61 11.05
C ASN A 293 -47.02 15.64 9.50
N GLU A 294 -46.97 14.54 8.74
CA GLU A 294 -47.78 13.32 8.78
C GLU A 294 -47.18 12.22 7.87
N ALA A 295 -47.73 11.01 7.94
CA ALA A 295 -47.24 9.74 7.42
C ALA A 295 -47.18 9.58 5.88
N GLU A 296 -46.27 8.73 5.38
CA GLU A 296 -46.61 7.70 4.37
C GLU A 296 -45.52 6.61 4.18
N ASN A 297 -45.99 5.36 4.09
CA ASN A 297 -45.27 4.14 3.73
C ASN A 297 -44.85 4.15 2.25
N VAL A 298 -43.61 3.79 1.92
CA VAL A 298 -43.25 2.90 0.77
C VAL A 298 -41.84 2.31 0.98
N SER A 299 -41.71 0.98 0.90
CA SER A 299 -40.51 0.24 0.44
C SER A 299 -40.87 -0.42 -0.91
N PRO A 300 -39.97 -1.01 -1.74
CA PRO A 300 -38.51 -1.24 -1.60
C PRO A 300 -37.67 -0.90 -2.87
N GLY A 301 -36.34 -1.01 -2.83
CA GLY A 301 -35.54 -1.16 -4.06
C GLY A 301 -34.05 -0.77 -4.02
N SER A 302 -33.19 -1.77 -3.74
CA SER A 302 -31.84 -2.01 -4.30
C SER A 302 -30.84 -0.85 -4.51
N PHE A 303 -29.70 -0.88 -3.81
CA PHE A 303 -28.35 -0.81 -4.40
C PHE A 303 -27.30 -1.25 -3.35
N MET A 304 -26.90 -2.53 -3.38
CA MET A 304 -25.73 -3.03 -2.67
C MET A 304 -24.49 -2.74 -3.53
N ALA A 305 -23.66 -1.79 -3.10
CA ALA A 305 -22.30 -1.63 -3.59
C ALA A 305 -21.35 -2.18 -2.52
N SER A 306 -20.82 -3.39 -2.76
CA SER A 306 -19.77 -4.01 -1.97
C SER A 306 -18.45 -3.26 -2.15
N SER A 307 -18.00 -2.57 -1.12
CA SER A 307 -16.65 -2.02 -1.01
C SER A 307 -15.91 -2.87 0.03
N SER A 308 -15.19 -3.89 -0.42
CA SER A 308 -14.27 -4.68 0.40
C SER A 308 -13.11 -3.80 0.86
N ARG A 309 -13.28 -3.12 1.99
CA ARG A 309 -12.21 -2.45 2.72
C ARG A 309 -11.45 -3.53 3.48
N ALA A 310 -10.19 -3.75 3.14
CA ALA A 310 -9.29 -4.61 3.89
C ALA A 310 -9.15 -4.04 5.32
N GLU A 311 -9.83 -4.65 6.28
CA GLU A 311 -9.58 -4.44 7.71
C GLU A 311 -8.27 -5.13 8.08
N GLU A 312 -7.23 -4.33 8.29
CA GLU A 312 -5.99 -4.77 8.89
C GLU A 312 -6.20 -4.83 10.41
N LYS A 313 -6.22 -6.04 10.97
CA LYS A 313 -6.56 -6.30 12.37
C LYS A 313 -5.37 -5.99 13.29
N HIS A 314 -5.56 -5.09 14.26
CA HIS A 314 -4.53 -4.65 15.20
C HIS A 314 -4.49 -5.47 16.48
N ALA A 315 -3.28 -5.89 16.89
CA ALA A 315 -3.15 -6.67 18.10
C ALA A 315 -3.30 -5.84 19.38
N THR A 316 -4.35 -6.13 20.16
CA THR A 316 -4.58 -5.54 21.49
C THR A 316 -3.86 -6.39 22.54
N VAL A 317 -3.00 -5.76 23.34
CA VAL A 317 -2.36 -6.42 24.49
C VAL A 317 -3.11 -6.00 25.75
N VAL A 318 -3.82 -6.94 26.36
CA VAL A 318 -4.48 -6.71 27.65
C VAL A 318 -3.73 -7.49 28.73
N ALA A 319 -3.14 -6.74 29.66
CA ALA A 319 -2.53 -7.27 30.86
C ALA A 319 -3.57 -7.32 31.98
N LEU A 320 -4.18 -8.49 32.22
CA LEU A 320 -5.01 -8.72 33.39
C LEU A 320 -4.12 -9.11 34.57
N GLY A 321 -3.66 -8.10 35.32
CA GLY A 321 -2.99 -8.30 36.60
C GLY A 321 -4.01 -8.47 37.73
N ALA A 322 -4.01 -9.63 38.39
CA ALA A 322 -4.69 -9.81 39.67
C ALA A 322 -3.92 -9.03 40.75
N TYR A 323 -4.48 -7.90 41.20
CA TYR A 323 -4.06 -7.25 42.44
C TYR A 323 -4.63 -8.07 43.60
N TYR A 324 -3.79 -8.88 44.24
CA TYR A 324 -4.05 -9.27 45.62
C TYR A 324 -3.66 -8.09 46.50
N SER A 325 -4.68 -7.42 47.03
CA SER A 325 -4.54 -6.48 48.14
C SER A 325 -4.03 -7.27 49.35
N LEU A 326 -2.81 -7.00 49.78
CA LEU A 326 -2.32 -7.35 51.11
C LEU A 326 -2.13 -6.03 51.85
N THR A 327 -3.16 -5.66 52.60
CA THR A 327 -3.06 -4.90 53.84
C THR A 327 -1.89 -5.44 54.66
N ILE A 328 -0.92 -4.57 54.97
CA ILE A 328 -0.59 -4.06 56.32
C ILE A 328 -0.14 -2.60 56.14
#